data_AF-A0A7R9HHN1-F1
#
_entry.id   AF-A0A7R9HHN1-F1
#
_cell.length_a   1.000
_cell.length_b   1.000
_cell.length_c   1.000
_cell.angle_alpha   90.00
_cell.angle_beta   90.00
_cell.angle_gamma   90.00
#
_symmetry.space_group_name_H-M   'P 1'
#
loop_
_entity.id
_entity.type
_entity.pdbx_description
1 polymer ?
#
loop_
_entity_poly.entity_id
_entity_poly.type
_entity_poly.pdbx_seq_one_letter_code
_entity_poly.pdbx_strand_id
1 'polypeptide(L)'
;MLALTAASPLYRGYVTDVDARWDVISGSVDCRTEEERGLKPLGNYKFRIPKSRYDSIDSYLSPHGDQFNDVPVLYDEAIYQQLRAADIDHLLAQHVAHLFIRDTVSLFSEKIHQDDTEDTDHFENIQSTNWQTMRFKPPPPHSSIGWRVEFRPCEVQITDFENAAIVCFVVLLTRVILSYQLNFIIPISKVDDNMKRAQKRDAVLNEKFWFRKNITTCVSPPEATSCCQTSDTDIYTSLSVNHIINGKKGEFPGLIPLINSYLSGMDVDADTHCTIQQYLKLIQRRAAGDLHTTASWIRDFVQTHPDYKQDSVVSDLINYDLLSRIHGVQSGDVSCPELLGTSLKSKTQENIPAAMERAESH
;
A
#
# COMPACT_ATOMS: atom_id res chain seq x y z
N MET A 1 2.36 -4.12 -3.19
CA MET A 1 2.09 -2.80 -3.81
C MET A 1 3.33 -1.92 -3.83
N LEU A 2 3.99 -1.61 -2.69
CA LEU A 2 5.20 -0.76 -2.66
C LEU A 2 6.21 -1.08 -3.79
N ALA A 3 6.64 -2.34 -3.89
CA ALA A 3 7.56 -2.81 -4.95
C ALA A 3 7.01 -2.64 -6.37
N LEU A 4 5.73 -2.94 -6.58
CA LEU A 4 5.07 -2.86 -7.89
C LEU A 4 4.93 -1.41 -8.38
N THR A 5 4.78 -0.47 -7.44
CA THR A 5 4.58 0.95 -7.73
C THR A 5 5.87 1.76 -7.61
N ALA A 6 7.03 1.12 -7.45
CA ALA A 6 8.30 1.78 -7.13
C ALA A 6 8.60 2.98 -8.06
N ALA A 7 8.94 4.14 -7.49
CA ALA A 7 9.09 5.39 -8.22
C ALA A 7 10.21 6.32 -7.70
N SER A 8 11.00 5.89 -6.72
CA SER A 8 11.97 6.76 -6.03
C SER A 8 13.39 6.18 -6.02
N PRO A 9 14.08 6.09 -7.17
CA PRO A 9 15.42 5.51 -7.27
C PRO A 9 16.57 6.52 -7.07
N LEU A 10 16.26 7.81 -6.87
CA LEU A 10 17.22 8.90 -6.76
C LEU A 10 16.99 9.66 -5.45
N TYR A 11 18.06 9.94 -4.69
CA TYR A 11 18.01 10.78 -3.50
C TYR A 11 19.21 11.74 -3.45
N ARG A 12 18.93 13.02 -3.16
CA ARG A 12 19.95 14.07 -2.97
C ARG A 12 20.99 14.16 -4.10
N GLY A 13 20.57 13.96 -5.35
CA GLY A 13 21.47 13.98 -6.51
C GLY A 13 22.25 12.69 -6.74
N TYR A 14 21.85 11.58 -6.10
CA TYR A 14 22.50 10.29 -6.28
C TYR A 14 21.52 9.20 -6.68
N VAL A 15 21.97 8.32 -7.57
CA VAL A 15 21.32 7.04 -7.88
C VAL A 15 21.48 6.11 -6.67
N THR A 16 20.38 5.58 -6.13
CA THR A 16 20.41 4.68 -4.96
C THR A 16 20.18 3.23 -5.34
N ASP A 17 20.56 2.29 -4.45
CA ASP A 17 20.31 0.84 -4.62
C ASP A 17 18.95 0.39 -4.04
N VAL A 18 18.03 1.34 -3.92
CA VAL A 18 16.62 1.16 -3.55
C VAL A 18 15.76 1.92 -4.56
N ASP A 19 14.50 1.48 -4.72
CA ASP A 19 13.55 2.03 -5.69
C ASP A 19 12.31 2.68 -5.07
N ALA A 20 12.19 2.67 -3.74
CA ALA A 20 11.01 3.14 -3.02
C ALA A 20 11.34 4.14 -1.91
N ARG A 21 10.36 4.93 -1.50
CA ARG A 21 10.52 6.03 -0.52
C ARG A 21 10.44 5.64 0.95
N TRP A 22 10.03 4.41 1.22
CA TRP A 22 9.52 4.05 2.55
C TRP A 22 10.52 4.28 3.68
N ASP A 23 11.76 3.79 3.56
CA ASP A 23 12.79 3.97 4.59
C ASP A 23 13.26 5.41 4.71
N VAL A 24 13.29 6.16 3.61
CA VAL A 24 13.67 7.58 3.63
C VAL A 24 12.62 8.40 4.39
N ILE A 25 11.34 8.17 4.13
CA ILE A 25 10.28 8.84 4.90
C ILE A 25 10.29 8.35 6.35
N SER A 26 10.43 7.04 6.58
CA SER A 26 10.51 6.45 7.93
C SER A 26 11.58 7.13 8.79
N GLY A 27 12.79 7.30 8.24
CA GLY A 27 13.90 7.97 8.90
C GLY A 27 13.74 9.49 9.02
N SER A 28 13.02 10.14 8.09
CA SER A 28 12.84 11.61 8.10
C SER A 28 11.99 12.13 9.27
N VAL A 29 11.17 11.26 9.86
CA VAL A 29 10.29 11.58 11.00
C VAL A 29 10.52 10.66 12.20
N ASP A 30 11.66 9.96 12.23
CA ASP A 30 12.03 9.09 13.35
C ASP A 30 12.47 9.94 14.54
N CYS A 31 11.53 10.18 15.45
CA CYS A 31 11.76 10.96 16.67
C CYS A 31 12.33 10.15 17.83
N ARG A 32 12.69 8.87 17.63
CA ARG A 32 13.22 8.03 18.71
C ARG A 32 14.59 8.53 19.18
N THR A 33 14.72 8.70 20.48
CA THR A 33 15.99 8.95 21.15
C THR A 33 16.97 7.78 21.01
N GLU A 34 18.22 8.00 21.40
CA GLU A 34 19.21 6.91 21.47
C GLU A 34 18.82 5.83 22.48
N GLU A 35 18.15 6.18 23.57
CA GLU A 35 17.63 5.22 24.55
C GLU A 35 16.51 4.36 23.94
N GLU A 36 15.55 4.99 23.27
CA GLU A 36 14.43 4.29 22.61
C GLU A 36 14.89 3.42 21.44
N ARG A 37 15.88 3.85 20.66
CA ARG A 37 16.54 3.02 19.63
C ARG A 37 17.41 1.91 20.21
N GLY A 38 17.62 1.93 21.52
CA GLY A 38 18.42 0.96 22.24
C GLY A 38 19.94 1.12 22.09
N LEU A 39 20.40 2.26 21.56
CA LEU A 39 21.81 2.64 21.47
C LEU A 39 22.40 3.04 22.84
N LYS A 40 21.54 3.44 23.78
CA LYS A 40 21.88 3.68 25.20
C LYS A 40 20.97 2.87 26.13
N PRO A 41 21.38 2.62 27.39
CA PRO A 41 20.49 2.10 28.43
C PRO A 41 19.30 3.04 28.64
N LEU A 42 18.13 2.50 28.97
CA LEU A 42 16.99 3.32 29.37
C LEU A 42 17.29 4.02 30.69
N GLY A 43 17.03 5.33 30.74
CA GLY A 43 17.14 6.16 31.93
C GLY A 43 16.00 7.17 32.04
N ASN A 44 15.71 7.88 30.95
CA ASN A 44 14.67 8.92 30.91
C ASN A 44 13.38 8.46 30.21
N TYR A 45 13.45 7.39 29.41
CA TYR A 45 12.34 6.89 28.60
C TYR A 45 11.89 5.49 29.06
N LYS A 46 10.61 5.19 28.86
CA LYS A 46 9.97 3.95 29.32
C LYS A 46 10.19 2.76 28.39
N PHE A 47 10.34 3.01 27.08
CA PHE A 47 10.29 1.96 26.07
C PHE A 47 11.55 1.93 25.19
N ARG A 48 11.97 0.72 24.78
CA ARG A 48 12.85 0.52 23.62
C ARG A 48 11.96 0.25 22.40
N ILE A 49 11.82 1.22 21.51
CA ILE A 49 10.82 1.17 20.43
C ILE A 49 11.48 0.68 19.14
N PRO A 50 11.09 -0.47 18.58
CA PRO A 50 11.81 -1.12 17.49
C PRO A 50 11.66 -0.40 16.14
N LYS A 51 10.52 0.26 15.92
CA LYS A 51 10.17 0.91 14.65
C LYS A 51 10.02 2.43 14.81
N SER A 52 10.24 3.19 13.74
CA SER A 52 9.85 4.60 13.68
C SER A 52 8.33 4.73 13.85
N ARG A 53 7.83 5.92 14.18
CA ARG A 53 6.37 6.19 14.15
C ARG A 53 5.81 6.16 12.74
N TYR A 54 6.68 6.21 11.73
CA TYR A 54 6.37 5.90 10.34
C TYR A 54 6.97 4.55 9.97
N ASP A 55 6.16 3.49 9.87
CA ASP A 55 6.64 2.14 9.52
C ASP A 55 5.49 1.18 9.14
N SER A 56 5.76 -0.09 8.85
CA SER A 56 4.73 -1.12 8.68
C SER A 56 3.77 -1.18 9.87
N ILE A 57 2.54 -1.68 9.64
CA ILE A 57 1.61 -1.99 10.74
C ILE A 57 2.24 -2.88 11.81
N ASP A 58 1.84 -2.69 13.07
CA ASP A 58 2.35 -3.45 14.21
C ASP A 58 1.48 -4.65 14.58
N SER A 59 0.18 -4.61 14.25
CA SER A 59 -0.76 -5.66 14.62
C SER A 59 -2.00 -5.71 13.74
N TYR A 60 -2.64 -6.88 13.73
CA TYR A 60 -4.01 -7.08 13.28
C TYR A 60 -5.00 -6.76 14.40
N LEU A 61 -6.12 -6.18 14.02
CA LEU A 61 -7.17 -5.74 14.95
C LEU A 61 -8.31 -6.77 15.14
N SER A 62 -8.37 -7.79 14.28
CA SER A 62 -9.46 -8.78 14.33
C SER A 62 -9.07 -10.00 15.15
N PRO A 63 -10.02 -10.66 15.86
CA PRO A 63 -9.74 -11.89 16.61
C PRO A 63 -9.14 -13.00 15.74
N HIS A 64 -9.53 -13.08 14.47
CA HIS A 64 -8.96 -14.03 13.50
C HIS A 64 -7.48 -13.76 13.18
N GLY A 65 -7.07 -12.50 13.30
CA GLY A 65 -5.71 -12.01 13.10
C GLY A 65 -4.78 -12.23 14.28
N ASP A 66 -5.30 -12.50 15.48
CA ASP A 66 -4.52 -12.52 16.73
C ASP A 66 -3.34 -13.49 16.70
N GLN A 67 -3.57 -14.72 16.23
CA GLN A 67 -2.53 -15.74 16.06
C GLN A 67 -1.41 -15.33 15.08
N PHE A 68 -1.61 -14.28 14.30
CA PHE A 68 -0.65 -13.74 13.33
C PHE A 68 0.07 -12.49 13.85
N ASN A 69 -0.28 -11.99 15.03
CA ASN A 69 0.50 -10.98 15.77
C ASN A 69 1.71 -11.64 16.45
N ASP A 70 2.62 -12.18 15.64
CA ASP A 70 3.79 -12.94 16.09
C ASP A 70 5.00 -12.08 16.48
N VAL A 71 4.85 -10.76 16.42
CA VAL A 71 5.82 -9.77 16.89
C VAL A 71 5.28 -9.11 18.15
N PRO A 72 6.06 -9.02 19.25
CA PRO A 72 5.61 -8.35 20.46
C PRO A 72 5.23 -6.88 20.21
N VAL A 73 3.98 -6.52 20.51
CA VAL A 73 3.48 -5.15 20.44
C VAL A 73 3.77 -4.44 21.76
N LEU A 74 4.53 -3.35 21.71
CA LEU A 74 4.75 -2.48 22.87
C LEU A 74 3.57 -1.53 23.03
N TYR A 75 3.04 -1.36 24.23
CA TYR A 75 1.93 -0.44 24.49
C TYR A 75 1.99 0.12 25.90
N ASP A 76 1.29 1.23 26.15
CA ASP A 76 1.14 1.74 27.50
C ASP A 76 0.04 0.99 28.27
N GLU A 77 0.45 0.26 29.32
CA GLU A 77 -0.45 -0.56 30.13
C GLU A 77 -1.58 0.25 30.78
N ALA A 78 -1.34 1.48 31.23
CA ALA A 78 -2.37 2.27 31.89
C ALA A 78 -3.47 2.67 30.91
N ILE A 79 -3.08 3.09 29.70
CA ILE A 79 -4.00 3.42 28.60
C ILE A 79 -4.75 2.17 28.15
N TYR A 80 -4.05 1.03 28.01
CA TYR A 80 -4.68 -0.24 27.68
C TYR A 80 -5.77 -0.60 28.69
N GLN A 81 -5.48 -0.58 30.00
CA GLN A 81 -6.46 -0.90 31.04
C GLN A 81 -7.64 0.08 31.05
N GLN A 82 -7.41 1.37 30.81
CA GLN A 82 -8.48 2.35 30.67
C GLN A 82 -9.44 2.00 29.51
N LEU A 83 -8.89 1.66 28.34
CA LEU A 83 -9.69 1.26 27.17
C LEU A 83 -10.46 -0.04 27.43
N ARG A 84 -9.85 -1.02 28.10
CA ARG A 84 -10.51 -2.28 28.49
C ARG A 84 -11.63 -2.07 29.49
N ALA A 85 -11.44 -1.19 30.48
CA ALA A 85 -12.48 -0.83 31.44
C ALA A 85 -13.67 -0.11 30.77
N ALA A 86 -13.45 0.53 29.61
CA ALA A 86 -14.47 1.12 28.75
C ALA A 86 -15.05 0.14 27.72
N ASP A 87 -14.84 -1.18 27.87
CA ASP A 87 -15.38 -2.25 27.02
C ASP A 87 -14.86 -2.28 25.56
N ILE A 88 -13.72 -1.63 25.28
CA ILE A 88 -13.04 -1.75 23.99
C ILE A 88 -12.29 -3.08 23.95
N ASP A 89 -12.48 -3.89 22.89
CA ASP A 89 -11.86 -5.22 22.74
C ASP A 89 -10.32 -5.21 22.88
N HIS A 90 -9.73 -6.37 23.24
CA HIS A 90 -8.30 -6.45 23.56
C HIS A 90 -7.39 -5.96 22.43
N LEU A 91 -7.65 -6.36 21.19
CA LEU A 91 -6.76 -6.07 20.07
C LEU A 91 -6.85 -4.60 19.67
N LEU A 92 -8.06 -4.04 19.66
CA LEU A 92 -8.25 -2.62 19.41
C LEU A 92 -7.68 -1.76 20.54
N ALA A 93 -7.90 -2.16 21.81
CA ALA A 93 -7.33 -1.47 22.96
C ALA A 93 -5.79 -1.50 22.94
N GLN A 94 -5.19 -2.65 22.62
CA GLN A 94 -3.74 -2.79 22.49
C GLN A 94 -3.19 -1.95 21.34
N HIS A 95 -3.88 -1.92 20.19
CA HIS A 95 -3.49 -1.08 19.06
C HIS A 95 -3.49 0.41 19.44
N VAL A 96 -4.57 0.91 20.05
CA VAL A 96 -4.63 2.32 20.47
C VAL A 96 -3.56 2.61 21.52
N ALA A 97 -3.42 1.76 22.55
CA ALA A 97 -2.38 1.94 23.56
C ALA A 97 -0.95 1.88 22.99
N HIS A 98 -0.72 1.16 21.89
CA HIS A 98 0.55 1.19 21.14
C HIS A 98 0.79 2.55 20.48
N LEU A 99 -0.22 3.16 19.85
CA LEU A 99 -0.06 4.49 19.23
C LEU A 99 0.38 5.56 20.25
N PHE A 100 -0.08 5.42 21.50
CA PHE A 100 0.19 6.33 22.61
C PHE A 100 1.53 6.08 23.31
N ILE A 101 2.38 5.17 22.84
CA ILE A 101 3.79 5.13 23.28
C ILE A 101 4.61 6.29 22.69
N ARG A 102 4.00 7.10 21.81
CA ARG A 102 4.62 8.24 21.14
C ARG A 102 4.20 9.54 21.79
N ASP A 103 5.14 10.45 21.92
CA ASP A 103 4.83 11.83 22.29
C ASP A 103 4.17 12.60 21.14
N THR A 104 3.40 13.62 21.52
CA THR A 104 2.91 14.64 20.58
C THR A 104 4.09 15.45 20.05
N VAL A 105 4.13 15.68 18.75
CA VAL A 105 5.23 16.41 18.08
C VAL A 105 4.82 17.79 17.58
N SER A 106 3.53 18.11 17.65
CA SER A 106 2.98 19.41 17.27
C SER A 106 1.65 19.61 17.99
N LEU A 107 1.54 20.65 18.83
CA LEU A 107 0.29 21.03 19.48
C LEU A 107 0.22 22.56 19.51
N PHE A 108 -0.87 23.12 18.99
CA PHE A 108 -1.11 24.56 19.03
C PHE A 108 -1.64 24.99 20.40
N SER A 109 -1.23 26.18 20.85
CA SER A 109 -1.58 26.70 22.18
C SER A 109 -3.09 26.82 22.39
N GLU A 110 -3.81 27.15 21.32
CA GLU A 110 -5.25 27.31 21.24
C GLU A 110 -6.00 25.97 21.36
N LYS A 111 -5.28 24.85 21.17
CA LYS A 111 -5.81 23.49 21.20
C LYS A 111 -5.41 22.72 22.46
N ILE A 112 -4.80 23.38 23.45
CA ILE A 112 -4.44 22.74 24.73
C ILE A 112 -5.68 22.28 25.50
N HIS A 113 -6.72 23.12 25.54
CA HIS A 113 -7.98 22.82 26.21
C HIS A 113 -9.07 22.61 25.17
N GLN A 114 -9.77 21.48 25.24
CA GLN A 114 -10.82 21.07 24.31
C GLN A 114 -11.99 20.46 25.09
N ASP A 115 -13.13 20.30 24.41
CA ASP A 115 -14.26 19.54 24.94
C ASP A 115 -14.19 18.11 24.41
N ASP A 116 -13.70 17.17 25.22
CA ASP A 116 -13.53 15.76 24.83
C ASP A 116 -14.84 15.06 24.43
N THR A 117 -16.01 15.67 24.69
CA THR A 117 -17.31 15.14 24.25
C THR A 117 -17.66 15.51 22.81
N GLU A 118 -17.01 16.53 22.26
CA GLU A 118 -17.30 17.12 20.95
C GLU A 118 -16.07 17.08 20.01
N ASP A 119 -14.87 17.26 20.56
CA ASP A 119 -13.61 17.39 19.86
C ASP A 119 -12.79 16.09 19.91
N THR A 120 -12.05 15.83 18.83
CA THR A 120 -11.12 14.68 18.74
C THR A 120 -9.69 15.08 18.40
N ASP A 121 -9.34 16.38 18.41
CA ASP A 121 -8.02 16.82 17.95
C ASP A 121 -6.88 16.25 18.83
N HIS A 122 -7.09 16.05 20.13
CA HIS A 122 -6.07 15.40 21.00
C HIS A 122 -5.80 13.96 20.59
N PHE A 123 -6.84 13.18 20.28
CA PHE A 123 -6.67 11.83 19.73
C PHE A 123 -6.03 11.87 18.34
N GLU A 124 -6.51 12.75 17.47
CA GLU A 124 -5.96 12.93 16.13
C GLU A 124 -4.50 13.40 16.14
N ASN A 125 -4.05 14.11 17.17
CA ASN A 125 -2.64 14.49 17.31
C ASN A 125 -1.72 13.24 17.31
N ILE A 126 -2.10 12.21 18.07
CA ILE A 126 -1.37 10.94 18.14
C ILE A 126 -1.67 10.07 16.91
N GLN A 127 -2.94 9.90 16.56
CA GLN A 127 -3.36 9.04 15.46
C GLN A 127 -2.81 9.50 14.10
N SER A 128 -2.91 10.79 13.80
CA SER A 128 -2.47 11.34 12.52
C SER A 128 -0.95 11.29 12.34
N THR A 129 -0.19 11.25 13.44
CA THR A 129 1.27 11.21 13.47
C THR A 129 1.86 9.81 13.69
N ASN A 130 1.04 8.78 13.77
CA ASN A 130 1.48 7.40 13.57
C ASN A 130 1.18 7.02 12.11
N TRP A 131 2.22 6.98 11.28
CA TRP A 131 2.11 6.86 9.83
C TRP A 131 2.44 5.45 9.37
N GLN A 132 1.46 4.57 9.44
CA GLN A 132 1.68 3.17 9.07
C GLN A 132 1.39 2.86 7.58
N THR A 133 1.67 1.63 7.12
CA THR A 133 1.25 1.14 5.79
C THR A 133 -0.27 1.11 5.62
N MET A 134 -1.00 0.94 6.73
CA MET A 134 -2.45 1.05 6.78
C MET A 134 -2.84 1.95 7.94
N ARG A 135 -3.97 2.65 7.84
CA ARG A 135 -4.53 3.40 8.98
C ARG A 135 -5.99 3.06 9.17
N PHE A 136 -6.34 2.64 10.38
CA PHE A 136 -7.72 2.47 10.83
C PHE A 136 -8.24 3.81 11.33
N LYS A 137 -9.25 4.40 10.67
CA LYS A 137 -9.73 5.76 10.94
C LYS A 137 -11.12 5.69 11.58
N PRO A 138 -11.26 6.05 12.87
CA PRO A 138 -12.56 6.24 13.50
C PRO A 138 -13.44 7.25 12.76
N PRO A 139 -14.76 7.17 12.92
CA PRO A 139 -15.67 8.20 12.41
C PRO A 139 -15.37 9.55 13.10
N PRO A 140 -15.32 10.67 12.35
CA PRO A 140 -15.29 11.99 12.97
C PRO A 140 -16.59 12.26 13.75
N PRO A 141 -16.54 13.05 14.83
CA PRO A 141 -17.74 13.48 15.54
C PRO A 141 -18.66 14.26 14.58
N HIS A 142 -19.98 14.12 14.77
CA HIS A 142 -21.01 14.85 14.02
C HIS A 142 -20.94 14.73 12.49
N SER A 143 -20.40 13.60 11.99
CA SER A 143 -20.25 13.34 10.56
C SER A 143 -21.03 12.10 10.12
N SER A 144 -21.45 12.06 8.84
CA SER A 144 -21.98 10.85 8.20
C SER A 144 -20.89 9.86 7.80
N ILE A 145 -19.62 10.20 7.98
CA ILE A 145 -18.48 9.37 7.63
C ILE A 145 -18.32 8.24 8.67
N GLY A 146 -18.36 6.99 8.21
CA GLY A 146 -18.14 5.81 9.04
C GLY A 146 -16.67 5.45 9.29
N TRP A 147 -16.45 4.25 9.82
CA TRP A 147 -15.13 3.64 9.97
C TRP A 147 -14.46 3.44 8.63
N ARG A 148 -13.19 3.84 8.51
CA ARG A 148 -12.44 3.75 7.25
C ARG A 148 -11.10 3.06 7.46
N VAL A 149 -10.60 2.50 6.37
CA VAL A 149 -9.25 1.97 6.28
C VAL A 149 -8.55 2.72 5.15
N GLU A 150 -7.38 3.28 5.44
CA GLU A 150 -6.55 3.99 4.47
C GLU A 150 -5.37 3.09 4.05
N PHE A 151 -5.22 2.86 2.74
CA PHE A 151 -4.13 2.07 2.15
C PHE A 151 -3.01 3.01 1.67
N ARG A 152 -1.83 2.94 2.30
CA ARG A 152 -0.78 3.98 2.19
C ARG A 152 0.55 3.58 1.49
N PRO A 153 0.84 2.31 1.11
CA PRO A 153 2.18 1.94 0.66
C PRO A 153 2.50 2.29 -0.80
N CYS A 154 1.53 2.69 -1.63
CA CYS A 154 1.82 2.98 -3.04
C CYS A 154 2.69 4.23 -3.21
N GLU A 155 3.56 4.25 -4.22
CA GLU A 155 4.21 5.48 -4.69
C GLU A 155 3.30 6.17 -5.70
N VAL A 156 3.46 7.50 -5.83
CA VAL A 156 2.80 8.26 -6.88
C VAL A 156 3.48 7.98 -8.23
N GLN A 157 2.69 7.93 -9.29
CA GLN A 157 3.15 7.69 -10.66
C GLN A 157 3.13 8.97 -11.50
N ILE A 158 3.81 8.95 -12.65
CA ILE A 158 3.99 10.13 -13.51
C ILE A 158 2.66 10.63 -14.09
N THR A 159 1.80 9.72 -14.54
CA THR A 159 0.54 10.07 -15.23
C THR A 159 -0.70 9.82 -14.37
N ASP A 160 -1.76 10.59 -14.62
CA ASP A 160 -3.06 10.37 -13.99
C ASP A 160 -3.63 8.98 -14.33
N PHE A 161 -3.36 8.48 -15.54
CA PHE A 161 -3.77 7.14 -15.97
C PHE A 161 -3.18 6.04 -15.07
N GLU A 162 -1.88 6.09 -14.78
CA GLU A 162 -1.22 5.11 -13.91
C GLU A 162 -1.75 5.18 -12.47
N ASN A 163 -1.92 6.40 -11.94
CA ASN A 163 -2.45 6.62 -10.61
C ASN A 163 -3.90 6.10 -10.50
N ALA A 164 -4.74 6.39 -11.50
CA ALA A 164 -6.10 5.87 -11.59
C ALA A 164 -6.11 4.33 -11.67
N ALA A 165 -5.22 3.72 -12.46
CA ALA A 165 -5.10 2.27 -12.56
C ALA A 165 -4.81 1.62 -11.19
N ILE A 166 -3.89 2.18 -10.42
CA ILE A 166 -3.54 1.69 -9.08
C ILE A 166 -4.71 1.85 -8.11
N VAL A 167 -5.39 3.01 -8.13
CA VAL A 167 -6.58 3.27 -7.30
C VAL A 167 -7.70 2.27 -7.63
N CYS A 168 -8.05 2.13 -8.90
CA CYS A 168 -9.07 1.19 -9.36
C CYS A 168 -8.72 -0.25 -8.98
N PHE A 169 -7.45 -0.65 -9.11
CA PHE A 169 -7.00 -1.98 -8.69
C PHE A 169 -7.20 -2.22 -7.19
N VAL A 170 -6.80 -1.26 -6.33
CA VAL A 170 -6.99 -1.40 -4.87
C VAL A 170 -8.48 -1.44 -4.51
N VAL A 171 -9.31 -0.59 -5.14
CA VAL A 171 -10.76 -0.59 -4.92
C VAL A 171 -11.37 -1.93 -5.35
N LEU A 172 -11.10 -2.40 -6.56
CA LEU A 172 -11.61 -3.69 -7.04
C LEU A 172 -11.13 -4.86 -6.16
N LEU A 173 -9.86 -4.86 -5.75
CA LEU A 173 -9.32 -5.88 -4.85
C LEU A 173 -10.06 -5.90 -3.50
N THR A 174 -10.36 -4.75 -2.92
CA THR A 174 -11.15 -4.71 -1.67
C THR A 174 -12.57 -5.23 -1.85
N ARG A 175 -13.22 -4.95 -2.99
CA ARG A 175 -14.53 -5.52 -3.33
C ARG A 175 -14.45 -7.04 -3.46
N VAL A 176 -13.44 -7.56 -4.16
CA VAL A 176 -13.20 -9.00 -4.30
C VAL A 176 -12.99 -9.65 -2.93
N ILE A 177 -12.15 -9.06 -2.06
CA ILE A 177 -11.91 -9.60 -0.70
C ILE A 177 -13.21 -9.75 0.07
N LEU A 178 -14.07 -8.72 0.04
CA LEU A 178 -15.34 -8.71 0.77
C LEU A 178 -16.38 -9.66 0.12
N SER A 179 -16.53 -9.63 -1.19
CA SER A 179 -17.53 -10.44 -1.89
C SER A 179 -17.19 -11.93 -1.85
N TYR A 180 -15.91 -12.28 -1.94
CA TYR A 180 -15.46 -13.68 -1.92
C TYR A 180 -15.05 -14.17 -0.53
N GLN A 181 -15.17 -13.33 0.51
CA GLN A 181 -14.79 -13.64 1.88
C GLN A 181 -13.37 -14.21 1.98
N LEU A 182 -12.43 -13.54 1.29
CA LEU A 182 -11.05 -13.99 1.17
C LEU A 182 -10.25 -13.59 2.40
N ASN A 183 -9.31 -14.46 2.78
CA ASN A 183 -8.35 -14.20 3.83
C ASN A 183 -6.95 -14.05 3.22
N PHE A 184 -6.30 -12.91 3.47
CA PHE A 184 -4.92 -12.62 3.05
C PHE A 184 -3.97 -12.43 4.24
N ILE A 185 -4.43 -12.70 5.47
CA ILE A 185 -3.65 -12.48 6.69
C ILE A 185 -2.46 -13.46 6.71
N ILE A 186 -1.27 -12.92 6.99
CA ILE A 186 -0.01 -13.64 7.20
C ILE A 186 0.61 -13.14 8.52
N PRO A 187 1.58 -13.84 9.14
CA PRO A 187 2.25 -13.33 10.34
C PRO A 187 2.90 -11.95 10.13
N ILE A 188 2.81 -11.05 11.12
CA ILE A 188 3.37 -9.69 11.08
C ILE A 188 4.87 -9.72 10.79
N SER A 189 5.63 -10.68 11.32
CA SER A 189 7.05 -10.85 11.01
C SER A 189 7.33 -11.03 9.50
N LYS A 190 6.40 -11.65 8.77
CA LYS A 190 6.48 -11.82 7.31
C LYS A 190 6.06 -10.56 6.55
N VAL A 191 5.12 -9.79 7.10
CA VAL A 191 4.79 -8.46 6.58
C VAL A 191 6.00 -7.54 6.67
N ASP A 192 6.71 -7.55 7.79
CA ASP A 192 7.92 -6.75 8.00
C ASP A 192 9.07 -7.18 7.07
N ASP A 193 9.29 -8.48 6.89
CA ASP A 193 10.28 -8.99 5.91
C ASP A 193 9.90 -8.56 4.47
N ASN A 194 8.61 -8.61 4.12
CA ASN A 194 8.13 -8.15 2.83
C ASN A 194 8.38 -6.64 2.62
N MET A 195 8.19 -5.81 3.65
CA MET A 195 8.43 -4.37 3.55
C MET A 195 9.91 -4.05 3.32
N LYS A 196 10.82 -4.80 3.94
CA LYS A 196 12.27 -4.69 3.68
C LYS A 196 12.63 -5.09 2.24
N ARG A 197 12.08 -6.21 1.76
CA ARG A 197 12.31 -6.68 0.38
C ARG A 197 11.77 -5.71 -0.66
N ALA A 198 10.62 -5.10 -0.38
CA ALA A 198 9.90 -4.28 -1.35
C ALA A 198 10.64 -3.00 -1.79
N GLN A 199 11.67 -2.59 -1.06
CA GLN A 199 12.42 -1.38 -1.33
C GLN A 199 13.66 -1.60 -2.19
N LYS A 200 14.15 -2.83 -2.25
CA LYS A 200 15.37 -3.15 -3.00
C LYS A 200 15.20 -2.78 -4.47
N ARG A 201 16.30 -2.41 -5.12
CA ARG A 201 16.33 -2.18 -6.56
C ARG A 201 15.77 -3.39 -7.31
N ASP A 202 14.88 -3.12 -8.26
CA ASP A 202 14.16 -4.09 -9.09
C ASP A 202 13.43 -5.18 -8.29
N ALA A 203 12.99 -4.88 -7.06
CA ALA A 203 12.28 -5.85 -6.21
C ALA A 203 11.04 -6.45 -6.87
N VAL A 204 10.37 -5.70 -7.77
CA VAL A 204 9.23 -6.21 -8.53
C VAL A 204 9.58 -7.43 -9.40
N LEU A 205 10.81 -7.49 -9.92
CA LEU A 205 11.29 -8.56 -10.80
C LEU A 205 12.11 -9.61 -10.03
N ASN A 206 12.95 -9.16 -9.10
CA ASN A 206 14.00 -9.98 -8.51
C ASN A 206 13.65 -10.55 -7.13
N GLU A 207 12.74 -9.93 -6.39
CA GLU A 207 12.37 -10.39 -5.05
C GLU A 207 11.15 -11.30 -5.06
N LYS A 208 11.06 -12.10 -4.00
CA LYS A 208 9.87 -12.89 -3.69
C LYS A 208 9.35 -12.50 -2.32
N PHE A 209 8.04 -12.50 -2.19
CA PHE A 209 7.31 -12.01 -1.03
C PHE A 209 6.54 -13.14 -0.38
N TRP A 210 6.52 -13.14 0.95
CA TRP A 210 5.64 -14.01 1.72
C TRP A 210 4.19 -13.69 1.36
N PHE A 211 3.45 -14.71 0.96
CA PHE A 211 2.08 -14.57 0.48
C PHE A 211 1.26 -15.79 0.87
N ARG A 212 -0.03 -15.57 1.15
CA ARG A 212 -0.96 -16.65 1.48
C ARG A 212 -1.44 -17.34 0.21
N LYS A 213 -1.28 -18.66 0.14
CA LYS A 213 -1.79 -19.47 -0.99
C LYS A 213 -3.28 -19.78 -0.81
N ASN A 214 -3.63 -20.25 0.38
CA ASN A 214 -4.99 -20.72 0.72
C ASN A 214 -5.81 -19.53 1.21
N ILE A 215 -6.37 -18.78 0.26
CA ILE A 215 -7.07 -17.52 0.53
C ILE A 215 -8.58 -17.67 0.71
N THR A 216 -9.18 -18.81 0.34
CA THR A 216 -10.60 -19.08 0.59
C THR A 216 -10.84 -19.46 2.05
N THR A 217 -12.05 -19.19 2.52
CA THR A 217 -12.53 -19.52 3.87
C THR A 217 -13.70 -20.50 3.80
N CYS A 218 -14.15 -21.02 4.94
CA CYS A 218 -15.31 -21.92 5.01
C CYS A 218 -16.63 -21.26 4.56
N VAL A 219 -16.67 -19.93 4.49
CA VAL A 219 -17.82 -19.14 4.03
C VAL A 219 -17.58 -18.51 2.66
N SER A 220 -16.45 -18.81 2.01
CA SER A 220 -16.21 -18.36 0.64
C SER A 220 -17.23 -19.00 -0.31
N PRO A 221 -17.77 -18.24 -1.28
CA PRO A 221 -18.75 -18.77 -2.21
C PRO A 221 -18.09 -19.74 -3.22
N PRO A 222 -18.87 -20.63 -3.87
CA PRO A 222 -18.34 -21.63 -4.80
C PRO A 222 -17.48 -21.04 -5.93
N GLU A 223 -17.82 -19.84 -6.42
CA GLU A 223 -17.10 -19.12 -7.47
C GLU A 223 -15.66 -18.80 -7.03
N ALA A 224 -15.47 -18.38 -5.78
CA ALA A 224 -14.15 -18.12 -5.20
C ALA A 224 -13.32 -19.41 -5.06
N THR A 225 -13.99 -20.51 -4.67
CA THR A 225 -13.36 -21.82 -4.51
C THR A 225 -12.93 -22.43 -5.84
N SER A 226 -13.69 -22.19 -6.92
CA SER A 226 -13.33 -22.65 -8.27
C SER A 226 -12.00 -22.05 -8.76
N CYS A 227 -11.70 -20.82 -8.35
CA CYS A 227 -10.45 -20.13 -8.66
C CYS A 227 -9.28 -20.63 -7.80
N CYS A 228 -9.55 -21.17 -6.61
CA CYS A 228 -8.54 -21.54 -5.62
C CYS A 228 -8.41 -23.06 -5.51
N GLN A 229 -7.63 -23.66 -6.40
CA GLN A 229 -7.32 -25.10 -6.38
C GLN A 229 -5.93 -25.32 -5.74
N THR A 230 -5.87 -25.41 -4.41
CA THR A 230 -4.61 -25.70 -3.70
C THR A 230 -4.77 -26.94 -2.83
N SER A 231 -3.89 -27.92 -3.06
CA SER A 231 -3.84 -29.21 -2.34
C SER A 231 -2.76 -29.24 -1.25
N ASP A 232 -2.15 -28.08 -0.96
CA ASP A 232 -0.92 -27.97 -0.17
C ASP A 232 -1.23 -27.64 1.30
N THR A 233 -0.47 -28.25 2.22
CA THR A 233 -0.63 -28.07 3.67
C THR A 233 -0.06 -26.74 4.15
N ASP A 234 0.87 -26.15 3.41
CA ASP A 234 1.50 -24.88 3.77
C ASP A 234 0.60 -23.68 3.43
N ILE A 235 0.22 -22.92 4.46
CA ILE A 235 -0.68 -21.76 4.36
C ILE A 235 -0.03 -20.59 3.59
N TYR A 236 1.30 -20.45 3.71
CA TYR A 236 2.07 -19.33 3.17
C TYR A 236 3.26 -19.81 2.33
N THR A 237 3.67 -19.01 1.36
CA THR A 237 4.84 -19.28 0.53
C THR A 237 5.53 -18.01 0.08
N SER A 238 6.62 -18.14 -0.67
CA SER A 238 7.32 -17.03 -1.30
C SER A 238 6.99 -16.94 -2.80
N LEU A 239 6.27 -15.89 -3.21
CA LEU A 239 5.87 -15.63 -4.60
C LEU A 239 6.52 -14.35 -5.15
N SER A 240 6.90 -14.34 -6.42
CA SER A 240 7.27 -13.08 -7.10
C SER A 240 6.04 -12.20 -7.30
N VAL A 241 6.25 -10.90 -7.54
CA VAL A 241 5.13 -9.99 -7.83
C VAL A 241 4.33 -10.45 -9.05
N ASN A 242 5.00 -10.96 -10.09
CA ASN A 242 4.34 -11.55 -11.25
C ASN A 242 3.35 -12.65 -10.84
N HIS A 243 3.77 -13.61 -10.01
CA HIS A 243 2.90 -14.69 -9.58
C HIS A 243 1.76 -14.21 -8.68
N ILE A 244 1.98 -13.19 -7.84
CA ILE A 244 0.92 -12.59 -7.01
C ILE A 244 -0.12 -11.90 -7.90
N ILE A 245 0.31 -11.13 -8.89
CA ILE A 245 -0.60 -10.34 -9.73
C ILE A 245 -1.29 -11.19 -10.80
N ASN A 246 -0.51 -11.96 -11.54
CA ASN A 246 -0.97 -12.72 -12.72
C ASN A 246 -1.29 -14.19 -12.43
N GLY A 247 -0.91 -14.69 -11.26
CA GLY A 247 -1.11 -16.08 -10.85
C GLY A 247 0.05 -16.99 -11.22
N LYS A 248 -0.01 -18.20 -10.67
CA LYS A 248 0.87 -19.32 -10.97
C LYS A 248 0.04 -20.60 -10.92
N LYS A 249 -0.10 -21.26 -12.07
CA LYS A 249 -0.95 -22.45 -12.22
C LYS A 249 -0.61 -23.52 -11.17
N GLY A 250 -1.63 -24.00 -10.47
CA GLY A 250 -1.50 -25.01 -9.41
C GLY A 250 -0.95 -24.49 -8.08
N GLU A 251 -0.68 -23.19 -7.95
CA GLU A 251 -0.10 -22.61 -6.73
C GLU A 251 -0.86 -21.38 -6.21
N PHE A 252 -1.18 -20.42 -7.07
CA PHE A 252 -1.95 -19.23 -6.69
C PHE A 252 -2.76 -18.70 -7.88
N PRO A 253 -4.06 -18.36 -7.73
CA PRO A 253 -4.89 -17.88 -8.83
C PRO A 253 -4.38 -16.59 -9.48
N GLY A 254 -3.80 -15.68 -8.69
CA GLY A 254 -3.46 -14.33 -9.12
C GLY A 254 -4.55 -13.31 -8.74
N LEU A 255 -4.14 -12.12 -8.33
CA LEU A 255 -5.08 -11.06 -7.92
C LEU A 255 -5.91 -10.53 -9.10
N ILE A 256 -5.29 -10.37 -10.28
CA ILE A 256 -6.01 -9.88 -11.47
C ILE A 256 -6.99 -10.93 -12.02
N PRO A 257 -6.63 -12.22 -12.11
CA PRO A 257 -7.60 -13.27 -12.41
C PRO A 257 -8.82 -13.28 -11.47
N LEU A 258 -8.62 -13.09 -10.15
CA LEU A 258 -9.74 -12.97 -9.20
C LEU A 258 -10.62 -11.75 -9.48
N ILE A 259 -10.03 -10.60 -9.78
CA ILE A 259 -10.76 -9.39 -10.16
C ILE A 259 -11.57 -9.61 -11.45
N ASN A 260 -10.98 -10.25 -12.46
CA ASN A 260 -11.68 -10.56 -13.70
C ASN A 260 -12.85 -11.52 -13.49
N SER A 261 -12.70 -12.52 -12.62
CA SER A 261 -13.80 -13.42 -12.23
C SER A 261 -14.93 -12.64 -11.55
N TYR A 262 -14.60 -11.71 -10.66
CA TYR A 262 -15.58 -10.86 -10.00
C TYR A 262 -16.33 -9.95 -10.97
N LEU A 263 -15.61 -9.29 -11.88
CA LEU A 263 -16.20 -8.42 -12.90
C LEU A 263 -17.08 -9.18 -13.89
N SER A 264 -16.79 -10.45 -14.17
CA SER A 264 -17.60 -11.28 -15.08
C SER A 264 -19.02 -11.54 -14.55
N GLY A 265 -19.23 -11.41 -13.24
CA GLY A 265 -20.54 -11.51 -12.60
C GLY A 265 -21.25 -10.16 -12.40
N MET A 266 -20.67 -9.06 -12.85
CA MET A 266 -21.23 -7.72 -12.73
C MET A 266 -21.74 -7.23 -14.08
N ASP A 267 -22.85 -6.48 -14.06
CA ASP A 267 -23.31 -5.75 -15.23
C ASP A 267 -22.50 -4.45 -15.37
N VAL A 268 -21.51 -4.47 -16.26
CA VAL A 268 -20.59 -3.35 -16.51
C VAL A 268 -20.62 -3.02 -17.99
N ASP A 269 -20.75 -1.74 -18.31
CA ASP A 269 -20.77 -1.29 -19.70
C ASP A 269 -19.44 -1.56 -20.43
N ALA A 270 -19.51 -1.68 -21.75
CA ALA A 270 -18.38 -2.09 -22.55
C ALA A 270 -17.18 -1.11 -22.48
N ASP A 271 -17.43 0.20 -22.37
CA ASP A 271 -16.38 1.22 -22.35
C ASP A 271 -15.69 1.30 -20.99
N THR A 272 -16.46 1.21 -19.89
CA THR A 272 -15.92 1.06 -18.54
C THR A 272 -15.17 -0.24 -18.38
N HIS A 273 -15.71 -1.36 -18.89
CA HIS A 273 -14.99 -2.64 -18.86
C HIS A 273 -13.69 -2.55 -19.65
N CYS A 274 -13.68 -1.93 -20.84
CA CYS A 274 -12.47 -1.73 -21.63
C CYS A 274 -11.43 -0.89 -20.87
N THR A 275 -11.85 0.19 -20.22
CA THR A 275 -10.97 1.06 -19.41
C THR A 275 -10.38 0.31 -18.21
N ILE A 276 -11.20 -0.43 -17.46
CA ILE A 276 -10.74 -1.28 -16.35
C ILE A 276 -9.72 -2.31 -16.87
N GLN A 277 -9.98 -2.96 -18.00
CA GLN A 277 -9.04 -3.93 -18.57
C GLN A 277 -7.71 -3.29 -18.99
N GLN A 278 -7.71 -2.05 -19.48
CA GLN A 278 -6.47 -1.31 -19.77
C GLN A 278 -5.68 -1.04 -18.47
N TYR A 279 -6.34 -0.61 -17.39
CA TYR A 279 -5.73 -0.42 -16.08
C TYR A 279 -5.12 -1.71 -15.53
N LEU A 280 -5.88 -2.81 -15.57
CA LEU A 280 -5.39 -4.10 -15.12
C LEU A 280 -4.21 -4.56 -15.99
N LYS A 281 -4.27 -4.38 -17.31
CA LYS A 281 -3.18 -4.76 -18.22
C LYS A 281 -1.87 -4.02 -17.94
N LEU A 282 -1.94 -2.73 -17.60
CA LEU A 282 -0.77 -1.95 -17.16
C LEU A 282 -0.10 -2.65 -15.96
N ILE A 283 -0.88 -3.00 -14.94
CA ILE A 283 -0.40 -3.65 -13.72
C ILE A 283 0.15 -5.05 -14.01
N GLN A 284 -0.55 -5.86 -14.84
CA GLN A 284 -0.09 -7.18 -15.25
C GLN A 284 1.29 -7.13 -15.91
N ARG A 285 1.47 -6.18 -16.85
CA ARG A 285 2.68 -6.04 -17.64
C ARG A 285 3.86 -5.52 -16.80
N ARG A 286 3.61 -4.60 -15.86
CA ARG A 286 4.62 -4.19 -14.88
C ARG A 286 5.06 -5.34 -13.99
N ALA A 287 4.10 -6.10 -13.47
CA ALA A 287 4.40 -7.26 -12.63
C ALA A 287 5.19 -8.35 -13.38
N ALA A 288 4.96 -8.48 -14.69
CA ALA A 288 5.66 -9.43 -15.56
C ALA A 288 7.06 -8.94 -16.02
N GLY A 289 7.35 -7.64 -15.90
CA GLY A 289 8.56 -7.02 -16.45
C GLY A 289 8.47 -6.61 -17.91
N ASP A 290 7.28 -6.67 -18.52
CA ASP A 290 7.02 -6.20 -19.90
C ASP A 290 6.96 -4.67 -20.00
N LEU A 291 6.77 -3.99 -18.86
CA LEU A 291 6.78 -2.53 -18.71
C LEU A 291 7.61 -2.18 -17.48
N HIS A 292 8.29 -1.05 -17.55
CA HIS A 292 9.12 -0.57 -16.45
C HIS A 292 8.23 -0.09 -15.29
N THR A 293 8.75 -0.21 -14.08
CA THR A 293 8.29 0.67 -13.00
C THR A 293 8.79 2.09 -13.28
N THR A 294 8.17 3.08 -12.64
CA THR A 294 8.65 4.46 -12.70
C THR A 294 10.11 4.55 -12.22
N ALA A 295 10.48 3.79 -11.18
CA ALA A 295 11.85 3.75 -10.69
C ALA A 295 12.85 3.16 -11.71
N SER A 296 12.55 1.99 -12.28
CA SER A 296 13.42 1.39 -13.30
C SER A 296 13.55 2.31 -14.52
N TRP A 297 12.47 2.97 -14.96
CA TRP A 297 12.51 3.93 -16.06
C TRP A 297 13.37 5.17 -15.76
N ILE A 298 13.22 5.78 -14.57
CA ILE A 298 14.06 6.91 -14.14
C ILE A 298 15.54 6.50 -14.11
N ARG A 299 15.82 5.30 -13.59
CA ARG A 299 17.18 4.77 -13.50
C ARG A 299 17.79 4.59 -14.89
N ASP A 300 17.06 3.99 -15.82
CA ASP A 300 17.50 3.79 -17.20
C ASP A 300 17.74 5.13 -17.90
N PHE A 301 16.86 6.11 -17.70
CA PHE A 301 17.03 7.47 -18.22
C PHE A 301 18.35 8.08 -17.76
N VAL A 302 18.64 8.03 -16.46
CA VAL A 302 19.90 8.56 -15.90
C VAL A 302 21.11 7.78 -16.43
N GLN A 303 21.06 6.45 -16.41
CA GLN A 303 22.19 5.60 -16.79
C GLN A 303 22.58 5.72 -18.27
N THR A 304 21.61 6.04 -19.13
CA THR A 304 21.82 6.22 -20.58
C THR A 304 22.03 7.68 -20.98
N HIS A 305 21.97 8.61 -20.02
CA HIS A 305 22.17 10.03 -20.30
C HIS A 305 23.62 10.31 -20.75
N PRO A 306 23.85 11.11 -21.82
CA PRO A 306 25.20 11.39 -22.33
C PRO A 306 26.17 11.97 -21.30
N ASP A 307 25.65 12.80 -20.39
CA ASP A 307 26.43 13.44 -19.32
C ASP A 307 26.65 12.56 -18.07
N TYR A 308 26.08 11.36 -18.02
CA TYR A 308 26.24 10.48 -16.86
C TYR A 308 27.60 9.80 -16.85
N LYS A 309 28.36 10.01 -15.77
CA LYS A 309 29.76 9.60 -15.65
C LYS A 309 29.97 8.24 -15.01
N GLN A 310 28.89 7.45 -14.84
CA GLN A 310 28.92 6.15 -14.16
C GLN A 310 29.43 6.24 -12.71
N ASP A 311 29.21 7.39 -12.06
CA ASP A 311 29.65 7.73 -10.70
C ASP A 311 28.48 7.85 -9.71
N SER A 312 27.29 7.42 -10.12
CA SER A 312 26.03 7.56 -9.39
C SER A 312 25.58 9.00 -9.15
N VAL A 313 26.26 10.01 -9.72
CA VAL A 313 25.89 11.42 -9.56
C VAL A 313 24.89 11.82 -10.64
N VAL A 314 23.79 12.44 -10.21
CA VAL A 314 22.78 13.08 -11.07
C VAL A 314 23.07 14.58 -11.06
N SER A 315 23.67 15.07 -12.15
CA SER A 315 23.97 16.49 -12.32
C SER A 315 22.69 17.32 -12.55
N ASP A 316 22.80 18.65 -12.41
CA ASP A 316 21.69 19.57 -12.68
C ASP A 316 21.14 19.41 -14.10
N LEU A 317 22.01 19.15 -15.09
CA LEU A 317 21.59 18.92 -16.46
C LEU A 317 20.79 17.62 -16.61
N ILE A 318 21.29 16.50 -16.06
CA ILE A 318 20.56 15.22 -16.08
C ILE A 318 19.20 15.37 -15.41
N ASN A 319 19.15 16.06 -14.26
CA ASN A 319 17.91 16.31 -13.54
C ASN A 319 16.93 17.19 -14.34
N TYR A 320 17.42 18.26 -14.98
CA TYR A 320 16.61 19.12 -15.84
C TYR A 320 16.00 18.35 -17.02
N ASP A 321 16.80 17.55 -17.71
CA ASP A 321 16.37 16.76 -18.86
C ASP A 321 15.38 15.66 -18.43
N LEU A 322 15.60 15.02 -17.27
CA LEU A 322 14.66 14.06 -16.68
C LEU A 322 13.30 14.71 -16.39
N LEU A 323 13.27 15.86 -15.71
CA LEU A 323 12.03 16.54 -15.37
C LEU A 323 11.28 17.05 -16.60
N SER A 324 12.02 17.54 -17.60
CA SER A 324 11.45 17.95 -18.89
C SER A 324 10.86 16.76 -19.65
N ARG A 325 11.54 15.59 -19.61
CA ARG A 325 11.01 14.34 -20.17
C ARG A 325 9.74 13.89 -19.45
N ILE A 326 9.73 13.91 -18.12
CA ILE A 326 8.54 13.58 -17.30
C ILE A 326 7.37 14.50 -17.67
N HIS A 327 7.61 15.81 -17.78
CA HIS A 327 6.58 16.77 -18.18
C HIS A 327 6.01 16.47 -19.58
N GLY A 328 6.87 16.16 -20.55
CA GLY A 328 6.43 15.75 -21.89
C GLY A 328 5.60 14.46 -21.89
N VAL A 329 5.94 13.49 -21.03
CA VAL A 329 5.17 12.24 -20.89
C VAL A 329 3.80 12.52 -20.25
N GLN A 330 3.76 13.33 -19.19
CA GLN A 330 2.54 13.67 -18.48
C GLN A 330 1.55 14.47 -19.35
N SER A 331 2.06 15.42 -20.15
CA SER A 331 1.25 16.23 -21.08
C SER A 331 0.79 15.45 -22.33
N GLY A 332 1.42 14.31 -22.62
CA GLY A 332 1.14 13.51 -23.81
C GLY A 332 1.88 13.97 -25.07
N ASP A 333 2.77 14.97 -24.96
CA ASP A 333 3.64 15.45 -26.05
C ASP A 333 4.70 14.42 -26.42
N VAL A 334 5.04 13.54 -25.47
CA VAL A 334 6.08 12.52 -25.60
C VAL A 334 5.49 11.13 -25.37
N SER A 335 5.63 10.24 -26.36
CA SER A 335 5.32 8.82 -26.20
C SER A 335 6.37 8.11 -25.34
N CYS A 336 5.90 7.24 -24.44
CA CYS A 336 6.72 6.46 -23.51
C CYS A 336 6.20 5.01 -23.41
N PRO A 337 6.33 4.20 -24.49
CA PRO A 337 5.78 2.85 -24.54
C PRO A 337 6.42 1.88 -23.54
N GLU A 338 7.64 2.13 -23.09
CA GLU A 338 8.36 1.34 -22.08
C GLU A 338 7.76 1.48 -20.67
N LEU A 339 7.20 2.66 -20.35
CA LEU A 339 6.56 2.93 -19.05
C LEU A 339 5.07 2.63 -19.10
N LEU A 340 4.42 3.01 -20.21
CA LEU A 340 2.97 3.06 -20.30
C LEU A 340 2.40 2.03 -21.29
N GLY A 341 3.13 1.60 -22.32
CA GLY A 341 2.61 0.73 -23.38
C GLY A 341 1.93 1.51 -24.53
N THR A 342 1.09 0.82 -25.33
CA THR A 342 0.62 1.32 -26.64
C THR A 342 -0.78 1.95 -26.66
N SER A 343 -1.61 1.79 -25.63
CA SER A 343 -2.97 2.39 -25.59
C SER A 343 -3.41 2.69 -24.15
N LEU A 344 -3.53 3.99 -23.85
CA LEU A 344 -3.57 4.51 -22.47
C LEU A 344 -4.61 5.62 -22.27
N LYS A 345 -5.50 5.80 -23.24
CA LYS A 345 -6.63 6.70 -23.07
C LYS A 345 -7.80 5.89 -22.57
N SER A 346 -8.30 6.26 -21.39
CA SER A 346 -9.60 5.81 -20.91
C SER A 346 -10.63 6.01 -22.01
N LYS A 347 -11.48 5.01 -22.21
CA LYS A 347 -12.63 5.11 -23.12
C LYS A 347 -13.91 5.51 -22.41
N THR A 348 -13.90 5.58 -21.07
CA THR A 348 -15.04 6.04 -20.29
C THR A 348 -15.41 7.45 -20.71
N GLN A 349 -16.65 7.62 -21.16
CA GLN A 349 -17.24 8.91 -21.47
C GLN A 349 -18.00 9.43 -20.23
N GLU A 350 -18.17 10.76 -20.11
CA GLU A 350 -18.93 11.35 -19.00
C GLU A 350 -20.41 10.93 -19.00
N ASN A 351 -20.95 10.56 -20.16
CA ASN A 351 -22.35 10.20 -20.31
C ASN A 351 -22.51 8.68 -20.35
N ILE A 352 -23.44 8.15 -19.56
CA ILE A 352 -23.91 6.77 -19.69
C ILE A 352 -24.52 6.62 -21.09
N PRO A 353 -24.10 5.63 -21.91
CA PRO A 353 -24.71 5.43 -23.21
C PRO A 353 -26.22 5.24 -23.07
N ALA A 354 -27.04 5.94 -23.87
CA ALA A 354 -28.51 5.90 -23.82
C ALA A 354 -29.14 4.49 -24.01
N ALA A 355 -28.31 3.49 -24.35
CA ALA A 355 -28.69 2.08 -24.36
C ALA A 355 -28.83 1.50 -22.94
N MET A 356 -28.10 2.01 -21.95
CA MET A 356 -28.13 1.54 -20.56
C MET A 356 -29.13 2.28 -19.68
N GLU A 357 -29.45 3.54 -19.99
CA GLU A 357 -30.55 4.25 -19.29
C GLU A 357 -31.89 3.51 -19.43
N ARG A 358 -32.07 2.74 -20.51
CA ARG A 358 -33.28 1.93 -20.74
C ARG A 358 -33.31 0.62 -19.95
N ALA A 359 -32.15 0.14 -19.48
CA ALA A 359 -32.06 -1.10 -18.70
C ALA A 359 -32.34 -0.87 -17.20
N GLU A 360 -32.08 0.34 -16.67
CA GLU A 360 -32.39 0.70 -15.29
C GLU A 360 -33.86 1.13 -15.07
N SER A 361 -34.62 1.31 -16.15
CA SER A 361 -36.04 1.71 -16.12
C SER A 361 -37.04 0.54 -16.16
N HIS A 362 -36.62 -0.70 -15.92
CA HIS A 362 -37.49 -1.89 -15.93
C HIS A 362 -37.36 -2.80 -14.72
#